data_AF-A0AAV4N2Z2-F1
#
_entry.id   AF-A0AAV4N2Z2-F1
#
_cell.length_a   1.000
_cell.length_b   1.000
_cell.length_c   1.000
_cell.angle_alpha   90.00
_cell.angle_beta   90.00
_cell.angle_gamma   90.00
#
_symmetry.space_group_name_H-M   'P 1'
#
loop_
_entity.id
_entity.type
_entity.pdbx_description
1 polymer ?
#
loop_
_entity_poly.entity_id
_entity_poly.type
_entity_poly.pdbx_seq_one_letter_code
_entity_poly.pdbx_strand_id
1 'polypeptide(L)'
;MRQMHCILKLRLDDLELTFELKVCTMSESKVWFWKDPDSRWKKNVIEYIKTISSSYTDIIILHCIEIEGFNESIPLTKYMLNLCEQLGIFKNERTMFLNPKDFLQAIELCLGRMLNKESKNIKIKDEDIIQCHHTYIDHFKCKNDNAIGEAVLSLKKFIEENNCADLWLINHLLFDQKANSNFINHLSHLKFLILGTPPSYIFQNIIGLLSTEETVSDIVVETPLNISLQGSPSSSQSSKVEVIKEIIDLKDIPINAESGIKLGSATEEYVQETIISFLSLLVNNRNELALSKAMISPIIDLSHEAFTKLKHLSEEKEMPMCQTAISYVTRINLGGKGYAPPSDCPLLPHLKKLELFVDLLNQMQTLIEEDLTPISAVKRLVNVLKKKLLKCGSDKLKSSAIETASDNLKEIAAKTLNMQSETQSSCVTPQVCDETLDFLHKFINYMNCSYWVFDPKEILSMKLLKRTPINLPPLLGYFSDGLHIINLFSMAPLAG
;
A
#
# COMPACT_ATOMS: atom_id res chain seq x y z
N MET A 1 10.10 17.90 32.12
CA MET A 1 8.72 18.02 32.62
C MET A 1 8.75 18.24 34.12
N ARG A 2 8.22 19.34 34.64
CA ARG A 2 7.95 19.49 36.09
C ARG A 2 6.44 19.35 36.27
N GLN A 3 6.00 18.23 36.86
CA GLN A 3 4.62 18.13 37.34
C GLN A 3 4.48 19.11 38.50
N MET A 4 3.73 20.19 38.31
CA MET A 4 3.35 21.08 39.40
C MET A 4 2.25 20.40 40.21
N HIS A 5 2.61 19.86 41.38
CA HIS A 5 1.62 19.40 42.35
C HIS A 5 1.13 20.62 43.12
N CYS A 6 -0.07 21.10 42.80
CA CYS A 6 -0.77 22.07 43.64
C CYS A 6 -1.63 21.31 44.64
N ILE A 7 -1.19 21.28 45.90
CA ILE A 7 -1.99 20.73 46.99
C ILE A 7 -2.88 21.86 47.52
N LEU A 8 -4.19 21.71 47.31
CA LEU A 8 -5.20 22.61 47.89
C LEU A 8 -5.69 21.98 49.19
N LYS A 9 -5.28 22.58 50.31
CA LYS A 9 -5.75 22.19 51.65
C LYS A 9 -6.90 23.10 52.05
N LEU A 10 -8.09 22.52 52.22
CA LEU A 10 -9.25 23.19 52.80
C LEU A 10 -9.43 22.69 54.23
N ARG A 11 -9.42 23.61 55.19
CA ARG A 11 -9.77 23.34 56.60
C ARG A 11 -11.15 23.91 56.88
N LEU A 12 -12.05 23.04 57.33
CA LEU A 12 -13.36 23.37 57.88
C LEU A 12 -13.48 22.63 59.21
N ASP A 13 -13.66 23.39 60.30
CA ASP A 13 -14.01 22.94 61.67
C ASP A 13 -13.61 21.48 61.97
N ASP A 14 -12.31 21.27 62.20
CA ASP A 14 -11.66 20.00 62.59
C ASP A 14 -11.55 18.87 61.54
N LEU A 15 -11.94 19.09 60.28
CA LEU A 15 -11.58 18.20 59.15
C LEU A 15 -10.59 18.85 58.18
N GLU A 16 -9.45 18.21 57.96
CA GLU A 16 -8.44 18.60 56.97
C GLU A 16 -8.64 17.75 55.69
N LEU A 17 -9.34 18.31 54.70
CA LEU A 17 -9.50 17.68 53.39
C LEU A 17 -8.36 18.13 52.48
N THR A 18 -7.54 17.17 52.05
CA THR A 18 -6.44 17.41 51.13
C THR A 18 -6.87 17.00 49.73
N PHE A 19 -7.04 17.97 48.83
CA PHE A 19 -7.33 17.69 47.42
C PHE A 19 -6.02 17.79 46.63
N GLU A 20 -5.62 16.68 46.02
CA GLU A 20 -4.58 16.70 44.99
C GLU A 20 -5.20 17.19 43.68
N LEU A 21 -5.07 18.49 43.44
CA LEU A 21 -5.37 19.05 42.13
C LEU A 21 -4.19 18.76 41.23
N LYS A 22 -4.30 17.70 40.43
CA LYS A 22 -3.47 17.52 39.24
C LYS A 22 -3.81 18.65 38.28
N VAL A 23 -3.08 19.75 38.38
CA VAL A 23 -3.04 20.78 37.35
C VAL A 23 -2.28 20.14 36.19
N CYS A 24 -3.01 19.40 35.35
CA CYS A 24 -2.53 19.07 34.01
C CYS A 24 -2.34 20.41 33.32
N THR A 25 -1.09 20.87 33.22
CA THR A 25 -0.72 21.80 32.17
C THR A 25 -1.20 21.14 30.88
N MET A 26 -2.29 21.66 30.31
CA MET A 26 -2.87 21.08 29.10
C MET A 26 -1.76 21.06 28.06
N SER A 27 -1.26 19.86 27.78
CA SER A 27 -0.30 19.65 26.72
C SER A 27 -0.97 20.11 25.44
N GLU A 28 -0.24 20.90 24.66
CA GLU A 28 -0.70 21.30 23.35
C GLU A 28 -0.93 20.04 22.52
N SER A 29 -2.19 19.76 22.15
CA SER A 29 -2.53 18.61 21.35
C SER A 29 -1.80 18.70 20.01
N LYS A 30 -1.15 17.60 19.59
CA LYS A 30 -0.38 17.53 18.34
C LYS A 30 -1.13 16.88 17.19
N VAL A 31 -2.18 16.14 17.52
CA VAL A 31 -2.97 15.38 16.56
C VAL A 31 -4.41 15.87 16.63
N TRP A 32 -4.87 16.36 15.49
CA TRP A 32 -6.25 16.71 15.24
C TRP A 32 -6.85 15.65 14.31
N PHE A 33 -8.07 15.25 14.62
CA PHE A 33 -8.83 14.29 13.85
C PHE A 33 -10.03 15.03 13.25
N TRP A 34 -10.30 14.85 11.97
CA TRP A 34 -11.46 15.41 11.30
C TRP A 34 -12.22 14.29 10.60
N LYS A 35 -13.25 13.79 11.28
CA LYS A 35 -13.97 12.56 10.94
C LYS A 35 -14.65 12.62 9.58
N ASP A 36 -15.39 13.70 9.32
CA ASP A 36 -16.21 13.92 8.14
C ASP A 36 -15.75 15.18 7.41
N PRO A 37 -14.58 15.11 6.73
CA PRO A 37 -13.94 16.28 6.16
C PRO A 37 -14.65 16.78 4.92
N ASP A 38 -14.83 18.10 4.85
CA ASP A 38 -15.40 18.81 3.71
C ASP A 38 -14.38 19.82 3.20
N SER A 39 -13.95 19.67 1.96
CA SER A 39 -12.91 20.51 1.37
C SER A 39 -13.30 21.98 1.29
N ARG A 40 -14.59 22.32 1.36
CA ARG A 40 -15.09 23.70 1.47
C ARG A 40 -14.60 24.40 2.74
N TRP A 41 -14.40 23.65 3.83
CA TRP A 41 -14.00 24.18 5.15
C TRP A 41 -12.54 23.96 5.49
N LYS A 42 -11.77 23.37 4.57
CA LYS A 42 -10.33 23.08 4.75
C LYS A 42 -9.54 24.29 5.26
N LYS A 43 -9.75 25.47 4.66
CA LYS A 43 -9.05 26.69 5.07
C LYS A 43 -9.41 27.11 6.50
N ASN A 44 -10.70 27.09 6.84
CA ASN A 44 -11.19 27.42 8.19
C ASN A 44 -10.60 26.48 9.25
N VAL A 45 -10.58 25.17 8.99
CA VAL A 45 -10.03 24.18 9.92
C VAL A 45 -8.52 24.36 10.09
N ILE A 46 -7.76 24.57 9.00
CA ILE A 46 -6.31 24.79 9.08
C ILE A 46 -6.00 26.09 9.84
N GLU A 47 -6.72 27.18 9.56
CA GLU A 47 -6.55 28.45 10.28
C GLU A 47 -6.89 28.29 11.76
N TYR A 48 -7.97 27.59 12.10
CA TYR A 48 -8.33 27.29 13.48
C TYR A 48 -7.24 26.48 14.20
N ILE A 49 -6.71 25.43 13.58
CA ILE A 49 -5.61 24.65 14.17
C ILE A 49 -4.38 25.54 14.39
N LYS A 50 -4.05 26.43 13.44
CA LYS A 50 -2.94 27.38 13.59
C LYS A 50 -3.17 28.41 14.69
N THR A 51 -4.41 28.78 15.02
CA THR A 51 -4.67 29.74 16.11
C THR A 51 -4.54 29.11 17.49
N ILE A 52 -5.00 27.86 17.65
CA ILE A 52 -4.90 27.13 18.93
C ILE A 52 -3.52 26.54 19.17
N SER A 53 -2.79 26.27 18.08
CA SER A 53 -1.48 25.65 18.15
C SER A 53 -0.43 26.75 18.13
N SER A 54 0.10 27.08 19.32
CA SER A 54 0.89 28.28 19.62
C SER A 54 2.19 28.48 18.80
N SER A 55 2.50 27.57 17.88
CA SER A 55 3.69 27.62 17.02
C SER A 55 3.36 27.56 15.52
N TYR A 56 4.14 28.31 14.73
CA TYR A 56 4.06 28.40 13.26
C TYR A 56 4.54 27.15 12.50
N THR A 57 4.58 25.98 13.14
CA THR A 57 5.02 24.75 12.47
C THR A 57 4.01 24.32 11.41
N ASP A 58 4.50 23.80 10.31
CA ASP A 58 3.66 23.22 9.26
C ASP A 58 2.84 22.04 9.81
N ILE A 59 1.59 21.95 9.36
CA ILE A 59 0.66 20.88 9.73
C ILE A 59 0.74 19.83 8.62
N ILE A 60 1.13 18.61 8.97
CA ILE A 60 1.11 17.47 8.06
C ILE A 60 -0.33 16.97 7.97
N ILE A 61 -0.88 16.98 6.76
CA ILE A 61 -2.24 16.50 6.51
C ILE A 61 -2.16 15.03 6.08
N LEU A 62 -2.73 14.16 6.90
CA LEU A 62 -2.79 12.72 6.66
C LEU A 62 -4.23 12.31 6.39
N HIS A 63 -4.45 11.25 5.63
CA HIS A 63 -5.79 10.71 5.44
C HIS A 63 -5.85 9.20 5.67
N CYS A 64 -6.95 8.75 6.29
CA CYS A 64 -7.31 7.34 6.35
C CYS A 64 -7.95 6.89 5.02
N ILE A 65 -8.64 7.81 4.35
CA ILE A 65 -9.39 7.62 3.10
C ILE A 65 -9.15 8.86 2.24
N GLU A 66 -8.89 8.69 0.94
CA GLU A 66 -8.69 9.84 0.05
C GLU A 66 -9.96 10.69 -0.03
N ILE A 67 -9.83 12.00 0.19
CA ILE A 67 -10.94 12.96 0.19
C ILE A 67 -10.74 13.99 -0.90
N GLU A 68 -11.78 14.19 -1.71
CA GLU A 68 -11.78 15.15 -2.80
C GLU A 68 -11.53 16.59 -2.28
N GLY A 69 -10.54 17.27 -2.87
CA GLY A 69 -10.13 18.63 -2.49
C GLY A 69 -8.97 18.72 -1.49
N PHE A 70 -8.46 17.58 -1.00
CA PHE A 70 -7.26 17.50 -0.15
C PHE A 70 -6.07 16.88 -0.91
N ASN A 71 -5.67 17.52 -2.01
CA ASN A 71 -4.65 16.98 -2.93
C ASN A 71 -3.24 16.86 -2.31
N GLU A 72 -2.96 17.62 -1.26
CA GLU A 72 -1.71 17.59 -0.49
C GLU A 72 -1.71 16.57 0.65
N SER A 73 -2.85 15.91 0.91
CA SER A 73 -2.92 14.92 1.99
C SER A 73 -2.20 13.63 1.62
N ILE A 74 -1.50 13.04 2.60
CA ILE A 74 -0.71 11.82 2.43
C ILE A 74 -1.47 10.64 3.05
N PRO A 75 -1.55 9.47 2.38
CA PRO A 75 -2.11 8.27 3.00
C PRO A 75 -1.39 7.96 4.32
N LEU A 76 -2.14 7.69 5.39
CA LEU A 76 -1.56 7.43 6.71
C LEU A 76 -0.53 6.29 6.66
N THR A 77 -0.86 5.22 5.95
CA THR A 77 0.04 4.07 5.70
C THR A 77 1.33 4.46 4.97
N LYS A 78 1.26 5.38 4.01
CA LYS A 78 2.42 5.89 3.27
C LYS A 78 3.32 6.73 4.19
N TYR A 79 2.73 7.56 5.05
CA TYR A 79 3.50 8.32 6.04
C TYR A 79 4.25 7.38 6.99
N MET A 80 3.60 6.31 7.48
CA MET A 80 4.26 5.32 8.36
C MET A 80 5.39 4.57 7.66
N LEU A 81 5.20 4.21 6.38
CA LEU A 81 6.26 3.61 5.58
C LEU A 81 7.46 4.55 5.43
N ASN A 82 7.22 5.82 5.07
CA ASN A 82 8.27 6.82 4.95
C ASN A 82 9.00 7.04 6.28
N LEU A 83 8.28 6.99 7.41
CA LEU A 83 8.87 7.12 8.73
C LEU A 83 9.80 5.94 9.04
N CYS A 84 9.44 4.71 8.64
CA CYS A 84 10.34 3.56 8.76
C CYS A 84 11.62 3.73 7.92
N GLU A 85 11.48 4.22 6.68
CA GLU A 85 12.60 4.50 5.78
C GLU A 85 13.52 5.57 6.37
N GLN A 86 12.98 6.70 6.85
CA GLN A 86 13.74 7.80 7.44
C GLN A 86 14.50 7.40 8.71
N LEU A 87 13.94 6.47 9.48
CA LEU A 87 14.57 5.95 10.70
C LEU A 87 15.53 4.78 10.43
N GLY A 88 15.69 4.35 9.17
CA GLY A 88 16.55 3.24 8.80
C GLY A 88 16.13 1.91 9.43
N ILE A 89 14.82 1.71 9.66
CA ILE A 89 14.28 0.52 10.31
C ILE A 89 14.35 -0.70 9.38
N PHE A 90 14.12 -0.49 8.09
CA PHE A 90 14.17 -1.57 7.12
C PHE A 90 15.61 -1.96 6.79
N LYS A 91 15.80 -3.26 6.52
CA LYS A 91 17.09 -3.79 6.04
C LYS A 91 17.46 -3.24 4.65
N ASN A 92 16.46 -2.93 3.82
CA ASN A 92 16.65 -2.44 2.46
C ASN A 92 15.91 -1.11 2.27
N GLU A 93 16.59 -0.15 1.63
CA GLU A 93 16.06 1.20 1.38
C GLU A 93 14.85 1.20 0.43
N ARG A 94 14.77 0.23 -0.48
CA ARG A 94 13.68 0.10 -1.47
C ARG A 94 12.63 -0.94 -1.08
N THR A 95 12.31 -1.03 0.22
CA THR A 95 11.25 -1.93 0.70
C THR A 95 9.90 -1.51 0.11
N MET A 96 9.16 -2.46 -0.46
CA MET A 96 7.84 -2.18 -1.06
C MET A 96 6.70 -2.41 -0.08
N PHE A 97 5.71 -1.52 -0.07
CA PHE A 97 4.48 -1.76 0.68
C PHE A 97 3.65 -2.86 0.01
N LEU A 98 3.32 -3.89 0.77
CA LEU A 98 2.44 -4.97 0.36
C LEU A 98 0.99 -4.57 0.67
N ASN A 99 0.25 -4.17 -0.35
CA ASN A 99 -1.14 -3.78 -0.18
C ASN A 99 -1.99 -4.97 0.32
N PRO A 100 -3.18 -4.73 0.91
CA PRO A 100 -3.98 -5.79 1.55
C PRO A 100 -4.36 -6.95 0.62
N LYS A 101 -4.63 -6.66 -0.66
CA LYS A 101 -4.96 -7.71 -1.64
C LYS A 101 -3.77 -8.61 -1.90
N ASP A 102 -2.61 -8.01 -2.11
CA ASP A 102 -1.37 -8.72 -2.36
C ASP A 102 -0.89 -9.47 -1.10
N PHE A 103 -1.17 -8.94 0.08
CA PHE A 103 -0.95 -9.63 1.35
C PHE A 103 -1.78 -10.92 1.46
N LEU A 104 -3.07 -10.88 1.15
CA LEU A 104 -3.89 -12.09 1.14
C LEU A 104 -3.47 -13.07 0.03
N GLN A 105 -3.05 -12.57 -1.13
CA GLN A 105 -2.47 -13.42 -2.17
C GLN A 105 -1.17 -14.09 -1.69
N ALA A 106 -0.32 -13.38 -0.96
CA ALA A 106 0.88 -13.96 -0.36
C ALA A 106 0.54 -15.08 0.65
N ILE A 107 -0.47 -14.88 1.50
CA ILE A 107 -0.99 -15.92 2.40
C ILE A 107 -1.43 -17.15 1.61
N GLU A 108 -2.25 -16.91 0.58
CA GLU A 108 -2.78 -17.93 -0.32
C GLU A 108 -1.62 -18.74 -0.95
N LEU A 109 -0.59 -18.06 -1.49
CA LEU A 109 0.61 -18.71 -2.03
C LEU A 109 1.38 -19.54 -1.01
N CYS A 110 1.57 -19.03 0.21
CA CYS A 110 2.30 -19.73 1.27
C CYS A 110 1.57 -21.01 1.69
N LEU A 111 0.25 -20.92 1.90
CA LEU A 111 -0.59 -22.09 2.19
C LEU A 111 -0.52 -23.12 1.05
N GLY A 112 -0.52 -22.68 -0.21
CA GLY A 112 -0.42 -23.57 -1.36
C GLY A 112 0.90 -24.32 -1.42
N ARG A 113 2.02 -23.64 -1.10
CA ARG A 113 3.36 -24.26 -1.01
C ARG A 113 3.43 -25.33 0.06
N MET A 114 2.77 -25.12 1.20
CA MET A 114 2.73 -26.08 2.29
C MET A 114 1.91 -27.31 1.93
N LEU A 115 0.69 -27.12 1.42
CA LEU A 115 -0.20 -28.23 1.07
C LEU A 115 0.40 -29.15 -0.02
N ASN A 116 1.13 -28.59 -0.99
CA ASN A 116 1.79 -29.39 -2.03
C ASN A 116 2.88 -30.32 -1.49
N LYS A 117 3.50 -30.00 -0.33
CA LYS A 117 4.43 -30.92 0.35
C LYS A 117 3.72 -32.10 1.00
N GLU A 118 2.48 -31.88 1.46
CA GLU A 118 1.77 -32.84 2.32
C GLU A 118 0.77 -33.71 1.55
N SER A 119 0.15 -33.23 0.46
CA SER A 119 -0.82 -33.98 -0.34
C SER A 119 -1.10 -33.33 -1.70
N LYS A 120 -1.21 -34.15 -2.75
CA LYS A 120 -1.69 -33.68 -4.07
C LYS A 120 -3.21 -33.51 -4.02
N ASN A 121 -3.71 -32.26 -4.17
CA ASN A 121 -5.10 -31.85 -4.47
C ASN A 121 -5.95 -31.21 -3.34
N ILE A 122 -5.38 -30.43 -2.42
CA ILE A 122 -6.21 -29.63 -1.50
C ILE A 122 -6.37 -28.21 -2.04
N LYS A 123 -7.62 -27.82 -2.36
CA LYS A 123 -7.98 -26.44 -2.67
C LYS A 123 -7.98 -25.63 -1.37
N ILE A 124 -7.22 -24.54 -1.34
CA ILE A 124 -7.20 -23.60 -0.21
C ILE A 124 -8.57 -22.95 -0.09
N LYS A 125 -9.12 -22.94 1.12
CA LYS A 125 -10.40 -22.30 1.40
C LYS A 125 -10.17 -20.88 1.91
N ASP A 126 -11.17 -20.03 1.73
CA ASP A 126 -11.13 -18.65 2.24
C ASP A 126 -10.98 -18.64 3.77
N GLU A 127 -11.55 -19.63 4.47
CA GLU A 127 -11.38 -19.80 5.93
C GLU A 127 -9.92 -20.03 6.33
N ASP A 128 -9.14 -20.78 5.53
CA ASP A 128 -7.73 -21.04 5.81
C ASP A 128 -6.90 -19.75 5.70
N ILE A 129 -7.22 -18.92 4.69
CA ILE A 129 -6.59 -17.61 4.46
C ILE A 129 -6.91 -16.68 5.63
N ILE A 130 -8.19 -16.59 6.03
CA ILE A 130 -8.65 -15.76 7.15
C ILE A 130 -7.99 -16.21 8.46
N GLN A 131 -7.91 -17.53 8.70
CA GLN A 131 -7.28 -18.07 9.91
C GLN A 131 -5.78 -17.76 9.95
N CYS A 132 -5.07 -17.92 8.83
CA CYS A 132 -3.66 -17.55 8.74
C CYS A 132 -3.46 -16.04 8.97
N HIS A 133 -4.32 -15.19 8.39
CA HIS A 133 -4.33 -13.75 8.60
C HIS A 133 -4.49 -13.38 10.09
N HIS A 134 -5.47 -13.96 10.79
CA HIS A 134 -5.65 -13.72 12.24
C HIS A 134 -4.44 -14.18 13.05
N THR A 135 -3.89 -15.36 12.74
CA THR A 135 -2.70 -15.89 13.42
C THR A 135 -1.48 -14.98 13.20
N TYR A 136 -1.33 -14.41 11.99
CA TYR A 136 -0.29 -13.42 11.68
C TYR A 136 -0.44 -12.14 12.50
N ILE A 137 -1.66 -11.63 12.64
CA ILE A 137 -1.95 -10.46 13.46
C ILE A 137 -1.66 -10.74 14.95
N ASP A 138 -2.11 -11.88 15.46
CA ASP A 138 -1.96 -12.23 16.87
C ASP A 138 -0.49 -12.43 17.25
N HIS A 139 0.34 -12.89 16.31
CA HIS A 139 1.80 -12.95 16.48
C HIS A 139 2.39 -11.58 16.88
N PHE A 140 1.96 -10.48 16.25
CA PHE A 140 2.44 -9.14 16.62
C PHE A 140 1.87 -8.61 17.94
N LYS A 141 0.70 -9.11 18.37
CA LYS A 141 0.07 -8.70 19.64
C LYS A 141 0.69 -9.41 20.84
N CYS A 142 0.93 -10.72 20.73
CA CYS A 142 1.28 -11.56 21.88
C CYS A 142 2.79 -11.67 22.14
N LYS A 143 3.66 -11.23 21.20
CA LYS A 143 5.13 -11.38 21.26
C LYS A 143 5.60 -12.80 21.64
N ASN A 144 4.78 -13.83 21.41
CA ASN A 144 5.08 -15.20 21.79
C ASN A 144 5.50 -15.98 20.54
N ASP A 145 6.80 -16.14 20.35
CA ASP A 145 7.37 -16.82 19.19
C ASP A 145 7.17 -18.35 19.21
N ASN A 146 6.84 -18.92 20.37
CA ASN A 146 6.82 -20.38 20.55
C ASN A 146 5.57 -21.08 19.99
N ALA A 147 4.58 -20.32 19.50
CA ALA A 147 3.32 -20.85 18.96
C ALA A 147 2.98 -20.34 17.55
N ILE A 148 3.99 -19.89 16.79
CA ILE A 148 3.76 -19.42 15.43
C ILE A 148 3.50 -20.63 14.53
N GLY A 149 2.30 -20.69 13.93
CA GLY A 149 1.99 -21.73 12.93
C GLY A 149 2.94 -21.66 11.72
N GLU A 150 3.25 -22.81 11.13
CA GLU A 150 4.17 -22.91 9.99
C GLU A 150 3.78 -22.01 8.81
N ALA A 151 2.48 -21.80 8.58
CA ALA A 151 1.96 -20.87 7.57
C ALA A 151 2.39 -19.43 7.79
N VAL A 152 2.38 -18.97 9.05
CA VAL A 152 2.82 -17.62 9.43
C VAL A 152 4.34 -17.49 9.29
N LEU A 153 5.11 -18.53 9.62
CA LEU A 153 6.56 -18.55 9.38
C LEU A 153 6.89 -18.50 7.88
N SER A 154 6.17 -19.27 7.06
CA SER A 154 6.28 -19.23 5.61
C SER A 154 5.95 -17.85 5.05
N LEU A 155 4.91 -17.18 5.57
CA LEU A 155 4.51 -15.84 5.15
C LEU A 155 5.56 -14.78 5.52
N LYS A 156 6.11 -14.82 6.75
CA LYS A 156 7.19 -13.92 7.17
C LYS A 156 8.41 -14.06 6.27
N LYS A 157 8.81 -15.30 5.99
CA LYS A 157 9.91 -15.60 5.07
C LYS A 157 9.62 -15.06 3.66
N PHE A 158 8.41 -15.27 3.15
CA PHE A 158 7.99 -14.74 1.86
C PHE A 158 8.12 -13.20 1.79
N ILE A 159 7.62 -12.49 2.81
CA ILE A 159 7.67 -11.02 2.87
C ILE A 159 9.12 -10.51 2.87
N GLU A 160 10.00 -11.15 3.65
CA GLU A 160 11.43 -10.81 3.72
C GLU A 160 12.15 -11.08 2.39
N GLU A 161 11.96 -12.26 1.79
CA GLU A 161 12.61 -12.64 0.52
C GLU A 161 12.16 -11.77 -0.66
N ASN A 162 10.92 -11.29 -0.62
CA ASN A 162 10.35 -10.40 -1.62
C ASN A 162 10.66 -8.91 -1.36
N ASN A 163 11.42 -8.58 -0.31
CA ASN A 163 11.73 -7.19 0.07
C ASN A 163 10.47 -6.31 0.21
N CYS A 164 9.46 -6.83 0.91
CA CYS A 164 8.19 -6.17 1.13
C CYS A 164 7.96 -5.89 2.63
N ALA A 165 7.01 -5.02 2.93
CA ALA A 165 6.47 -4.82 4.26
C ALA A 165 4.96 -4.57 4.17
N ASP A 166 4.18 -5.26 5.00
CA ASP A 166 2.75 -5.00 5.16
C ASP A 166 2.49 -4.04 6.33
N LEU A 167 1.23 -3.63 6.50
CA LEU A 167 0.83 -2.67 7.53
C LEU A 167 1.09 -3.15 8.95
N TRP A 168 0.91 -4.44 9.23
CA TRP A 168 1.10 -5.00 10.58
C TRP A 168 2.57 -5.01 10.96
N LEU A 169 3.45 -5.40 10.03
CA LEU A 169 4.89 -5.35 10.22
C LEU A 169 5.36 -3.90 10.45
N ILE A 170 4.92 -2.95 9.61
CA ILE A 170 5.26 -1.52 9.76
C ILE A 170 4.84 -0.99 11.12
N ASN A 171 3.60 -1.27 11.51
CA ASN A 171 3.08 -0.85 12.80
C ASN A 171 3.91 -1.44 13.94
N HIS A 172 4.17 -2.74 13.93
CA HIS A 172 4.98 -3.40 14.96
C HIS A 172 6.37 -2.78 15.09
N LEU A 173 7.06 -2.59 13.96
CA LEU A 173 8.41 -2.01 13.94
C LEU A 173 8.43 -0.58 14.51
N LEU A 174 7.45 0.26 14.17
CA LEU A 174 7.37 1.63 14.69
C LEU A 174 6.98 1.68 16.16
N PHE A 175 6.11 0.76 16.62
CA PHE A 175 5.79 0.63 18.05
C PHE A 175 7.02 0.25 18.88
N ASP A 176 7.90 -0.62 18.36
CA ASP A 176 9.16 -0.93 19.03
C ASP A 176 10.12 0.27 19.06
N GLN A 177 9.95 1.26 18.16
CA GLN A 177 10.68 2.54 18.20
C GLN A 177 10.06 3.59 19.13
N LYS A 178 8.91 3.33 19.77
CA LYS A 178 8.19 4.34 20.58
C LYS A 178 9.06 4.93 21.72
N ALA A 179 10.00 4.16 22.26
CA ALA A 179 10.93 4.60 23.30
C ALA A 179 12.25 5.18 22.76
N ASN A 180 12.47 5.14 21.44
CA ASN A 180 13.69 5.63 20.81
C ASN A 180 13.71 7.17 20.82
N SER A 181 14.80 7.77 21.30
CA SER A 181 14.95 9.23 21.32
C SER A 181 14.86 9.86 19.95
N ASN A 182 15.35 9.21 18.89
CA ASN A 182 15.28 9.73 17.53
C ASN A 182 13.84 9.79 17.03
N PHE A 183 13.05 8.75 17.32
CA PHE A 183 11.63 8.70 17.00
C PHE A 183 10.85 9.79 17.73
N ILE A 184 11.06 9.89 19.04
CA ILE A 184 10.41 10.91 19.89
C ILE A 184 10.79 12.31 19.43
N ASN A 185 12.08 12.58 19.19
CA ASN A 185 12.55 13.88 18.73
C ASN A 185 11.95 14.24 17.37
N HIS A 186 11.89 13.28 16.44
CA HIS A 186 11.29 13.49 15.13
C HIS A 186 9.81 13.89 15.26
N LEU A 187 9.00 13.13 16.01
CA LEU A 187 7.58 13.44 16.18
C LEU A 187 7.32 14.66 17.08
N SER A 188 8.27 15.03 17.94
CA SER A 188 8.05 16.07 18.96
C SER A 188 7.71 17.44 18.37
N HIS A 189 8.16 17.71 17.14
CA HIS A 189 7.99 18.97 16.43
C HIS A 189 6.88 18.94 15.38
N LEU A 190 6.29 17.76 15.13
CA LEU A 190 5.31 17.57 14.08
C LEU A 190 3.89 17.73 14.62
N LYS A 191 3.02 18.19 13.73
CA LYS A 191 1.60 18.44 13.96
C LYS A 191 0.82 17.75 12.87
N PHE A 192 -0.24 17.05 13.22
CA PHE A 192 -0.96 16.18 12.31
C PHE A 192 -2.44 16.53 12.26
N LEU A 193 -2.97 16.75 11.06
CA LEU A 193 -4.41 16.74 10.81
C LEU A 193 -4.75 15.44 10.09
N ILE A 194 -5.51 14.57 10.73
CA ILE A 194 -5.89 13.26 10.23
C ILE A 194 -7.32 13.33 9.72
N LEU A 195 -7.48 13.05 8.43
CA LEU A 195 -8.75 13.16 7.72
C LEU A 195 -9.42 11.80 7.57
N GLY A 196 -10.73 11.76 7.82
CA GLY A 196 -11.56 10.59 7.57
C GLY A 196 -11.52 9.55 8.70
N THR A 197 -12.60 8.80 8.81
CA THR A 197 -12.74 7.74 9.83
C THR A 197 -11.76 6.60 9.59
N PRO A 198 -11.05 6.08 10.62
CA PRO A 198 -10.15 4.95 10.45
C PRO A 198 -10.92 3.69 10.00
N PRO A 199 -10.42 2.96 8.99
CA PRO A 199 -11.10 1.77 8.47
C PRO A 199 -10.93 0.54 9.38
N SER A 200 -9.98 0.58 10.31
CA SER A 200 -9.69 -0.55 11.20
C SER A 200 -8.92 -0.10 12.44
N TYR A 201 -8.87 -0.96 13.45
CA TYR A 201 -8.18 -0.70 14.73
C TYR A 201 -6.69 -0.41 14.57
N ILE A 202 -6.06 -0.86 13.48
CA ILE A 202 -4.64 -0.59 13.22
C ILE A 202 -4.40 0.88 12.87
N PHE A 203 -5.33 1.52 12.19
CA PHE A 203 -5.26 2.95 11.94
C PHE A 203 -5.41 3.72 13.25
N GLN A 204 -6.29 3.28 14.16
CA GLN A 204 -6.38 3.86 15.51
C GLN A 204 -5.07 3.71 16.29
N ASN A 205 -4.44 2.53 16.23
CA ASN A 205 -3.14 2.30 16.87
C ASN A 205 -2.07 3.23 16.30
N ILE A 206 -2.05 3.43 14.98
CA ILE A 206 -1.15 4.37 14.31
C ILE A 206 -1.42 5.81 14.75
N ILE A 207 -2.69 6.22 14.80
CA ILE A 207 -3.08 7.56 15.30
C ILE A 207 -2.59 7.74 16.74
N GLY A 208 -2.74 6.71 17.59
CA GLY A 208 -2.23 6.73 18.96
C GLY A 208 -0.71 6.80 19.05
N LEU A 209 0.01 6.19 18.11
CA LEU A 209 1.45 6.30 18.02
C LEU A 209 1.89 7.75 17.70
N LEU A 210 1.14 8.46 16.84
CA LEU A 210 1.40 9.87 16.50
C LEU A 210 1.01 10.83 17.64
N SER A 211 -0.06 10.53 18.38
CA SER A 211 -0.54 11.40 19.47
C SER A 211 0.37 11.40 20.68
N THR A 212 1.09 10.28 20.93
CA THR A 212 1.81 9.96 22.18
C THR A 212 0.92 9.87 23.44
N GLU A 213 -0.25 10.52 23.41
CA GLU A 213 -1.31 10.54 24.42
C GLU A 213 -2.43 9.56 24.09
N GLU A 214 -3.27 9.25 25.08
CA GLU A 214 -4.46 8.38 24.92
C GLU A 214 -5.67 9.12 24.32
N THR A 215 -5.55 10.44 24.14
CA THR A 215 -6.60 11.32 23.62
C THR A 215 -6.16 12.01 22.33
N VAL A 216 -7.12 12.36 21.48
CA VAL A 216 -6.91 13.22 20.30
C VAL A 216 -7.92 14.36 20.29
N SER A 217 -7.60 15.43 19.56
CA SER A 217 -8.51 16.55 19.36
C SER A 217 -9.41 16.30 18.16
N ASP A 218 -10.70 16.03 18.37
CA ASP A 218 -11.68 15.95 17.29
C ASP A 218 -12.06 17.35 16.82
N ILE A 219 -12.14 17.53 15.51
CA ILE A 219 -12.53 18.78 14.86
C ILE A 219 -13.96 18.62 14.35
N VAL A 220 -14.85 19.40 14.96
CA VAL A 220 -16.25 19.50 14.57
C VAL A 220 -16.46 20.83 13.87
N VAL A 221 -17.00 20.77 12.65
CA VAL A 221 -17.33 21.97 11.87
C VAL A 221 -18.84 22.15 11.87
N GLU A 222 -19.31 23.16 12.59
CA GLU A 222 -20.74 23.48 12.64
C GLU A 222 -21.09 24.48 11.54
N THR A 223 -21.89 24.02 10.58
CA THR A 223 -22.45 24.90 9.55
C THR A 223 -23.81 25.43 9.99
N PRO A 224 -24.01 26.76 10.04
CA PRO A 224 -25.32 27.30 10.38
C PRO A 224 -26.38 26.86 9.36
N LEU A 225 -27.60 26.59 9.86
CA LEU A 225 -28.72 25.98 9.12
C LEU A 225 -29.04 26.65 7.78
N ASN A 226 -28.81 27.96 7.67
CA ASN A 226 -29.07 28.75 6.47
C ASN A 226 -28.12 28.43 5.30
N ILE A 227 -26.89 28.00 5.58
CA ILE A 227 -25.90 27.63 4.55
C ILE A 227 -26.24 26.25 3.95
N SER A 228 -26.75 25.34 4.78
CA SER A 228 -27.10 23.99 4.35
C SER A 228 -28.23 23.94 3.32
N LEU A 229 -29.09 24.98 3.26
CA LEU A 229 -30.23 25.07 2.34
C LEU A 229 -29.88 25.66 0.97
N GLN A 230 -28.77 26.41 0.83
CA GLN A 230 -28.46 27.18 -0.39
C GLN A 230 -27.48 26.48 -1.34
N GLY A 231 -27.09 25.23 -1.08
CA GLY A 231 -26.38 24.36 -2.03
C GLY A 231 -24.92 24.74 -2.34
N SER A 232 -24.49 25.98 -2.12
CA SER A 232 -23.09 26.42 -2.19
C SER A 232 -22.94 27.77 -1.49
N PRO A 233 -22.03 27.92 -0.50
CA PRO A 233 -21.77 29.22 0.11
C PRO A 233 -21.16 30.16 -0.95
N SER A 234 -21.76 31.35 -1.13
CA SER A 234 -21.09 32.44 -1.82
C SER A 234 -19.88 32.88 -0.98
N SER A 235 -18.82 33.37 -1.64
CA SER A 235 -17.53 33.73 -1.01
C SER A 235 -17.64 34.72 0.16
N SER A 236 -18.77 35.42 0.29
CA SER A 236 -19.08 36.36 1.36
C SER A 236 -19.71 35.73 2.62
N GLN A 237 -20.07 34.44 2.63
CA GLN A 237 -20.71 33.76 3.77
C GLN A 237 -19.75 32.86 4.60
N SER A 238 -18.47 32.73 4.20
CA SER A 238 -17.47 31.88 4.88
C SER A 238 -17.16 32.29 6.33
N SER A 239 -17.46 33.54 6.74
CA SER A 239 -17.14 34.08 8.06
C SER A 239 -18.06 33.63 9.21
N LYS A 240 -19.05 32.76 8.95
CA LYS A 240 -20.03 32.30 9.97
C LYS A 240 -19.90 30.82 10.36
N VAL A 241 -18.91 30.09 9.84
CA VAL A 241 -18.71 28.70 10.22
C VAL A 241 -17.91 28.62 11.50
N GLU A 242 -18.43 27.90 12.48
CA GLU A 242 -17.77 27.66 13.76
C GLU A 242 -16.99 26.35 13.67
N VAL A 243 -15.71 26.40 14.04
CA VAL A 243 -14.85 25.22 14.14
C VAL A 243 -14.58 25.01 15.62
N ILE A 244 -14.99 23.85 16.12
CA ILE A 244 -14.94 23.46 17.52
C ILE A 244 -13.93 22.32 17.67
N LYS A 245 -13.24 22.33 18.80
CA LYS A 245 -12.36 21.23 19.23
C LYS A 245 -13.02 20.49 20.38
N GLU A 246 -13.14 19.19 20.23
CA GLU A 246 -13.51 18.25 21.29
C GLU A 246 -12.33 17.35 21.61
N ILE A 247 -12.25 16.83 22.84
CA ILE A 247 -11.23 15.85 23.23
C ILE A 247 -11.92 14.49 23.28
N ILE A 248 -11.42 13.54 22.51
CA ILE A 248 -11.95 12.17 22.47
C ILE A 248 -10.84 11.18 22.83
N ASP A 249 -11.19 10.12 23.55
CA ASP A 249 -10.28 9.00 23.78
C ASP A 249 -10.06 8.26 22.46
N LEU A 250 -8.83 7.80 22.21
CA LEU A 250 -8.48 7.05 21.00
C LEU A 250 -9.37 5.82 20.76
N LYS A 251 -9.77 5.14 21.85
CA LYS A 251 -10.63 3.95 21.82
C LYS A 251 -12.06 4.26 21.39
N ASP A 252 -12.48 5.52 21.54
CA ASP A 252 -13.84 5.99 21.24
C ASP A 252 -13.95 6.56 19.81
N ILE A 253 -12.82 6.68 19.09
CA ILE A 253 -12.84 7.01 17.67
C ILE A 253 -13.64 5.92 16.94
N PRO A 254 -14.68 6.27 16.16
CA PRO A 254 -15.43 5.27 15.41
C PRO A 254 -14.56 4.58 14.37
N ILE A 255 -14.83 3.29 14.12
CA ILE A 255 -14.24 2.56 13.00
C ILE A 255 -15.31 2.44 11.91
N ASN A 256 -14.96 2.80 10.68
CA ASN A 256 -15.88 2.64 9.55
C ASN A 256 -15.27 1.68 8.51
N ALA A 257 -15.72 0.42 8.56
CA ALA A 257 -15.34 -0.59 7.57
C ALA A 257 -16.12 -0.43 6.24
N GLU A 258 -17.23 0.32 6.22
CA GLU A 258 -18.17 0.33 5.09
C GLU A 258 -17.86 1.39 4.02
N SER A 259 -16.94 2.33 4.28
CA SER A 259 -16.49 3.31 3.29
C SER A 259 -15.45 2.72 2.34
N GLY A 260 -15.87 1.71 1.57
CA GLY A 260 -15.10 1.13 0.48
C GLY A 260 -14.85 2.13 -0.64
N ILE A 261 -13.74 1.94 -1.36
CA ILE A 261 -13.31 2.76 -2.50
C ILE A 261 -14.48 2.95 -3.50
N LYS A 262 -14.61 4.14 -4.13
CA LYS A 262 -15.29 4.26 -5.43
C LYS A 262 -14.42 3.50 -6.44
N LEU A 263 -14.59 2.18 -6.54
CA LEU A 263 -13.84 1.40 -7.50
C LEU A 263 -14.20 1.93 -8.88
N GLY A 264 -13.17 2.31 -9.65
CA GLY A 264 -13.30 2.40 -11.09
C GLY A 264 -13.83 1.08 -11.66
N SER A 265 -14.04 1.02 -12.98
CA SER A 265 -14.45 -0.27 -13.55
C SER A 265 -13.40 -1.35 -13.21
N ALA A 266 -13.83 -2.59 -12.93
CA ALA A 266 -12.89 -3.67 -12.60
C ALA A 266 -11.83 -3.89 -13.70
N THR A 267 -12.12 -3.48 -14.95
CA THR A 267 -11.15 -3.43 -16.04
C THR A 267 -10.08 -2.35 -15.84
N GLU A 268 -10.44 -1.16 -15.37
CA GLU A 268 -9.47 -0.09 -15.05
C GLU A 268 -8.51 -0.53 -13.95
N GLU A 269 -9.02 -1.12 -12.88
CA GLU A 269 -8.20 -1.63 -11.77
C GLU A 269 -7.24 -2.72 -12.24
N TYR A 270 -7.71 -3.66 -13.08
CA TYR A 270 -6.83 -4.68 -13.66
C TYR A 270 -5.71 -4.08 -14.52
N VAL A 271 -6.03 -3.06 -15.33
CA VAL A 271 -5.03 -2.33 -16.12
C VAL A 271 -4.02 -1.64 -15.21
N GLN A 272 -4.48 -0.97 -14.15
CA GLN A 272 -3.61 -0.32 -13.17
C GLN A 272 -2.68 -1.33 -12.52
N GLU A 273 -3.22 -2.44 -12.00
CA GLU A 273 -2.41 -3.50 -11.37
C GLU A 273 -1.39 -4.10 -12.34
N THR A 274 -1.76 -4.31 -13.61
CA THR A 274 -0.84 -4.80 -14.65
C THR A 274 0.31 -3.82 -14.83
N ILE A 275 0.03 -2.52 -14.98
CA ILE A 275 1.05 -1.49 -15.19
C ILE A 275 1.96 -1.38 -13.97
N ILE A 276 1.38 -1.28 -12.77
CA ILE A 276 2.13 -1.20 -11.50
C ILE A 276 3.00 -2.44 -11.29
N SER A 277 2.56 -3.62 -11.73
CA SER A 277 3.35 -4.86 -11.64
C SER A 277 4.63 -4.78 -12.47
N PHE A 278 4.58 -4.32 -13.72
CA PHE A 278 5.78 -4.12 -14.53
C PHE A 278 6.70 -3.05 -13.93
N LEU A 279 6.14 -1.94 -13.44
CA LEU A 279 6.91 -0.89 -12.78
C LEU A 279 7.60 -1.39 -11.49
N SER A 280 6.91 -2.23 -10.72
CA SER A 280 7.44 -2.85 -9.51
C SER A 280 8.64 -3.73 -9.79
N LEU A 281 8.66 -4.45 -10.91
CA LEU A 281 9.80 -5.30 -11.29
C LEU A 281 11.08 -4.53 -11.63
N LEU A 282 10.97 -3.26 -12.03
CA LEU A 282 12.13 -2.39 -12.26
C LEU A 282 12.79 -1.95 -10.96
N VAL A 283 11.98 -1.75 -9.91
CA VAL A 283 12.46 -1.35 -8.57
C VAL A 283 12.88 -2.58 -7.75
N ASN A 284 12.13 -3.67 -7.86
CA ASN A 284 12.29 -4.88 -7.07
C ASN A 284 11.98 -6.13 -7.93
N ASN A 285 13.01 -6.65 -8.59
CA ASN A 285 12.91 -7.86 -9.41
C ASN A 285 12.67 -9.16 -8.62
N ARG A 286 12.70 -9.10 -7.28
CA ARG A 286 12.41 -10.24 -6.39
C ARG A 286 10.92 -10.35 -6.06
N ASN A 287 10.11 -9.34 -6.42
CA ASN A 287 8.68 -9.34 -6.13
C ASN A 287 7.95 -10.38 -7.00
N GLU A 288 7.70 -11.56 -6.44
CA GLU A 288 7.07 -12.70 -7.10
C GLU A 288 5.60 -12.43 -7.45
N LEU A 289 4.87 -11.65 -6.66
CA LEU A 289 3.48 -11.28 -6.97
C LEU A 289 3.42 -10.37 -8.20
N ALA A 290 4.24 -9.33 -8.24
CA ALA A 290 4.36 -8.45 -9.40
C ALA A 290 4.81 -9.22 -10.64
N LEU A 291 5.77 -10.15 -10.50
CA LEU A 291 6.20 -11.02 -11.59
C LEU A 291 5.05 -11.85 -12.14
N SER A 292 4.28 -12.46 -11.26
CA SER A 292 3.15 -13.31 -11.64
C SER A 292 2.10 -12.52 -12.41
N LYS A 293 1.70 -11.35 -11.88
CA LYS A 293 0.76 -10.44 -12.54
C LYS A 293 1.27 -9.98 -13.90
N ALA A 294 2.55 -9.65 -14.02
CA ALA A 294 3.16 -9.22 -15.29
C ALA A 294 3.17 -10.34 -16.34
N MET A 295 3.60 -11.55 -15.96
CA MET A 295 3.70 -12.70 -16.87
C MET A 295 2.34 -13.18 -17.38
N ILE A 296 1.31 -13.12 -16.53
CA ILE A 296 -0.04 -13.58 -16.84
C ILE A 296 -0.86 -12.50 -17.56
N SER A 297 -0.40 -11.24 -17.52
CA SER A 297 -1.07 -10.13 -18.18
C SER A 297 -1.27 -10.39 -19.69
N PRO A 298 -2.23 -9.70 -20.36
CA PRO A 298 -2.48 -9.91 -21.78
C PRO A 298 -1.32 -9.47 -22.66
N ILE A 299 -0.36 -8.71 -22.11
CA ILE A 299 0.85 -8.27 -22.79
C ILE A 299 1.76 -9.47 -23.06
N ILE A 300 1.99 -10.30 -22.04
CA ILE A 300 2.89 -11.46 -22.13
C ILE A 300 2.08 -12.71 -22.47
N ASP A 301 0.97 -12.94 -21.76
CA ASP A 301 0.08 -14.09 -21.94
C ASP A 301 0.88 -15.39 -21.81
N LEU A 302 1.69 -15.48 -20.74
CA LEU A 302 2.48 -16.67 -20.42
C LEU A 302 1.54 -17.76 -19.91
N SER A 303 1.62 -18.94 -20.51
CA SER A 303 0.77 -20.05 -20.07
C SER A 303 1.13 -20.50 -18.66
N HIS A 304 0.15 -21.08 -17.97
CA HIS A 304 0.34 -21.69 -16.67
C HIS A 304 1.47 -22.71 -16.65
N GLU A 305 1.48 -23.63 -17.62
CA GLU A 305 2.54 -24.63 -17.76
C GLU A 305 3.93 -23.99 -17.84
N ALA A 306 4.08 -22.93 -18.63
CA ALA A 306 5.35 -22.21 -18.77
C ALA A 306 5.78 -21.55 -17.46
N PHE A 307 4.83 -20.96 -16.73
CA PHE A 307 5.08 -20.34 -15.44
C PHE A 307 5.52 -21.36 -14.39
N THR A 308 4.83 -22.50 -14.30
CA THR A 308 5.20 -23.60 -13.39
C THR A 308 6.60 -24.13 -13.69
N LYS A 309 6.94 -24.34 -14.97
CA LYS A 309 8.29 -24.75 -15.37
C LYS A 309 9.36 -23.70 -15.02
N LEU A 310 9.04 -22.42 -15.17
CA LEU A 310 9.95 -21.33 -14.79
C LEU A 310 10.18 -21.32 -13.28
N LYS A 311 9.11 -21.53 -12.50
CA LYS A 311 9.17 -21.63 -11.05
C LYS A 311 10.07 -22.80 -10.62
N HIS A 312 9.81 -24.01 -11.11
CA HIS A 312 10.65 -25.18 -10.77
C HIS A 312 12.12 -24.97 -11.15
N LEU A 313 12.38 -24.40 -12.33
CA LEU A 313 13.76 -24.09 -12.74
C LEU A 313 14.42 -23.03 -11.84
N SER A 314 13.65 -22.07 -11.34
CA SER A 314 14.16 -21.04 -10.42
C SER A 314 14.49 -21.61 -9.04
N GLU A 315 13.67 -22.55 -8.55
CA GLU A 315 13.88 -23.28 -7.30
C GLU A 315 15.12 -24.19 -7.41
N GLU A 316 15.26 -24.92 -8.53
CA GLU A 316 16.44 -25.77 -8.82
C GLU A 316 17.74 -24.97 -8.83
N LYS A 317 17.69 -23.73 -9.32
CA LYS A 317 18.86 -22.84 -9.41
C LYS A 317 19.08 -21.96 -8.19
N GLU A 318 18.17 -22.00 -7.21
CA GLU A 318 18.17 -21.08 -6.06
C GLU A 318 18.22 -19.60 -6.48
N MET A 319 17.53 -19.25 -7.57
CA MET A 319 17.49 -17.90 -8.13
C MET A 319 16.06 -17.34 -8.13
N PRO A 320 15.87 -16.03 -7.94
CA PRO A 320 14.57 -15.41 -8.17
C PRO A 320 14.03 -15.71 -9.58
N MET A 321 12.72 -15.97 -9.70
CA MET A 321 12.08 -16.33 -10.98
C MET A 321 12.33 -15.31 -12.09
N CYS A 322 12.27 -14.01 -11.78
CA CYS A 322 12.53 -12.94 -12.76
C CYS A 322 13.96 -13.03 -13.32
N GLN A 323 14.94 -13.21 -12.42
CA GLN A 323 16.34 -13.39 -12.80
C GLN A 323 16.56 -14.68 -13.59
N THR A 324 15.83 -15.74 -13.25
CA THR A 324 15.87 -17.01 -13.99
C THR A 324 15.38 -16.83 -15.43
N ALA A 325 14.29 -16.08 -15.64
CA ALA A 325 13.78 -15.78 -16.99
C ALA A 325 14.79 -14.93 -17.81
N ILE A 326 15.35 -13.87 -17.21
CA ILE A 326 16.37 -13.03 -17.84
C ILE A 326 17.59 -13.87 -18.21
N SER A 327 18.16 -14.60 -17.25
CA SER A 327 19.33 -15.46 -17.46
C SER A 327 19.10 -16.48 -18.57
N TYR A 328 17.91 -17.11 -18.60
CA TYR A 328 17.55 -18.08 -19.63
C TYR A 328 17.55 -17.45 -21.03
N VAL A 329 16.86 -16.32 -21.21
CA VAL A 329 16.78 -15.61 -22.51
C VAL A 329 18.16 -15.09 -22.92
N THR A 330 18.92 -14.49 -22.01
CA THR A 330 20.28 -14.00 -22.31
C THR A 330 21.19 -15.13 -22.77
N ARG A 331 21.13 -16.31 -22.14
CA ARG A 331 21.91 -17.48 -22.54
C ARG A 331 21.55 -18.00 -23.93
N ILE A 332 20.27 -17.93 -24.30
CA ILE A 332 19.81 -18.25 -25.66
C ILE A 332 20.38 -17.23 -26.67
N ASN A 333 20.28 -15.94 -26.36
CA ASN A 333 20.70 -14.86 -27.25
C ASN A 333 22.21 -14.77 -27.47
N LEU A 334 23.02 -15.05 -26.43
CA LEU A 334 24.49 -15.06 -26.54
C LEU A 334 25.00 -16.19 -27.46
N GLY A 335 24.24 -17.30 -27.56
CA GLY A 335 24.60 -18.44 -28.39
C GLY A 335 25.89 -19.16 -27.97
N GLY A 336 26.23 -20.22 -28.71
CA GLY A 336 27.46 -20.98 -28.52
C GLY A 336 27.33 -22.19 -27.56
N LYS A 337 28.13 -23.23 -27.82
CA LYS A 337 28.07 -24.54 -27.14
C LYS A 337 28.30 -24.48 -25.62
N GLY A 338 28.92 -23.41 -25.10
CA GLY A 338 29.21 -23.24 -23.68
C GLY A 338 28.16 -22.45 -22.88
N TYR A 339 27.32 -21.64 -23.54
CA TYR A 339 26.35 -20.77 -22.86
C TYR A 339 24.91 -21.18 -23.09
N ALA A 340 24.60 -21.84 -24.22
CA ALA A 340 23.24 -22.26 -24.52
C ALA A 340 22.66 -23.13 -23.38
N PRO A 341 21.37 -22.93 -23.01
CA PRO A 341 20.68 -23.89 -22.16
C PRO A 341 20.66 -25.29 -22.80
N PRO A 342 20.56 -26.35 -21.99
CA PRO A 342 20.38 -27.70 -22.49
C PRO A 342 19.22 -27.79 -23.49
N SER A 343 19.36 -28.61 -24.54
CA SER A 343 18.35 -28.75 -25.60
C SER A 343 17.02 -29.33 -25.10
N ASP A 344 17.03 -30.00 -23.95
CA ASP A 344 15.90 -30.55 -23.22
C ASP A 344 15.32 -29.60 -22.17
N CYS A 345 15.76 -28.33 -22.13
CA CYS A 345 15.28 -27.36 -21.15
C CYS A 345 13.74 -27.20 -21.27
N PRO A 346 13.00 -27.33 -20.14
CA PRO A 346 11.54 -27.31 -20.17
C PRO A 346 10.96 -25.97 -20.64
N LEU A 347 11.74 -24.88 -20.60
CA LEU A 347 11.33 -23.54 -21.04
C LEU A 347 11.43 -23.32 -22.56
N LEU A 348 12.08 -24.22 -23.31
CA LEU A 348 12.28 -24.06 -24.76
C LEU A 348 10.98 -23.85 -25.54
N PRO A 349 9.87 -24.58 -25.28
CA PRO A 349 8.59 -24.35 -25.96
C PRO A 349 7.98 -22.97 -25.70
N HIS A 350 8.43 -22.27 -24.66
CA HIS A 350 7.85 -21.02 -24.16
C HIS A 350 8.76 -19.81 -24.40
N LEU A 351 9.88 -19.99 -25.11
CA LEU A 351 10.93 -19.00 -25.33
C LEU A 351 10.39 -17.66 -25.85
N LYS A 352 9.51 -17.66 -26.87
CA LYS A 352 8.99 -16.42 -27.47
C LYS A 352 8.29 -15.49 -26.48
N LYS A 353 7.58 -16.05 -25.50
CA LYS A 353 6.87 -15.27 -24.48
C LYS A 353 7.83 -14.74 -23.41
N LEU A 354 8.84 -15.54 -23.06
CA LEU A 354 9.90 -15.11 -22.14
C LEU A 354 10.80 -14.03 -22.77
N GLU A 355 11.15 -14.16 -24.05
CA GLU A 355 11.85 -13.12 -24.83
C GLU A 355 11.04 -11.83 -24.83
N LEU A 356 9.74 -11.89 -25.14
CA LEU A 356 8.86 -10.71 -25.12
C LEU A 356 8.85 -10.01 -23.74
N PHE A 357 8.85 -10.79 -22.66
CA PHE A 357 8.91 -10.26 -21.29
C PHE A 357 10.26 -9.58 -21.02
N VAL A 358 11.37 -10.25 -21.32
CA VAL A 358 12.73 -9.73 -21.09
C VAL A 358 13.00 -8.50 -21.95
N ASP A 359 12.58 -8.51 -23.22
CA ASP A 359 12.71 -7.37 -24.13
C ASP A 359 11.90 -6.16 -23.64
N LEU A 360 10.70 -6.39 -23.10
CA LEU A 360 9.88 -5.31 -22.52
C LEU A 360 10.54 -4.72 -21.27
N LEU A 361 11.08 -5.55 -20.37
CA LEU A 361 11.82 -5.06 -19.20
C LEU A 361 13.06 -4.27 -19.61
N ASN A 362 13.85 -4.77 -20.57
CA ASN A 362 15.01 -4.06 -21.09
C ASN A 362 14.61 -2.73 -21.73
N GLN A 363 13.54 -2.71 -22.53
CA GLN A 363 13.00 -1.48 -23.11
C GLN A 363 12.64 -0.46 -22.01
N MET A 364 12.01 -0.90 -20.93
CA MET A 364 11.63 -0.03 -19.81
C MET A 364 12.86 0.45 -19.03
N GLN A 365 13.86 -0.41 -18.83
CA GLN A 365 15.11 -0.04 -18.18
C GLN A 365 15.86 1.04 -18.99
N THR A 366 15.94 0.90 -20.31
CA THR A 366 16.52 1.92 -21.20
C THR A 366 15.80 3.27 -21.06
N LEU A 367 14.47 3.28 -20.91
CA LEU A 367 13.73 4.53 -20.70
C LEU A 367 14.10 5.23 -19.38
N ILE A 368 14.34 4.47 -18.31
CA ILE A 368 14.78 5.00 -17.02
C ILE A 368 16.18 5.64 -17.14
N GLU A 369 17.06 5.05 -17.94
CA GLU A 369 18.43 5.53 -18.14
C GLU A 369 18.51 6.74 -19.09
N GLU A 370 17.60 6.86 -20.05
CA GLU A 370 17.60 7.93 -21.07
C GLU A 370 16.87 9.22 -20.63
N ASP A 371 15.85 9.13 -19.77
CA ASP A 371 15.01 10.28 -19.44
C ASP A 371 15.70 11.24 -18.47
N LEU A 372 15.65 12.54 -18.77
CA LEU A 372 16.27 13.59 -17.96
C LEU A 372 15.50 13.91 -16.66
N THR A 373 14.24 13.49 -16.54
CA THR A 373 13.43 13.78 -15.34
C THR A 373 12.62 12.54 -14.92
N PRO A 374 12.53 12.24 -13.61
CA PRO A 374 11.80 11.07 -13.12
C PRO A 374 10.33 11.01 -13.57
N ILE A 375 9.64 12.15 -13.58
CA ILE A 375 8.22 12.21 -13.98
C ILE A 375 8.02 11.98 -15.48
N SER A 376 8.97 12.42 -16.32
CA SER A 376 8.95 12.13 -17.77
C SER A 376 9.11 10.63 -17.99
N ALA A 377 10.07 10.01 -17.30
CA ALA A 377 10.32 8.57 -17.36
C ALA A 377 9.06 7.77 -17.01
N VAL A 378 8.43 8.04 -15.86
CA VAL A 378 7.21 7.34 -15.45
C VAL A 378 6.08 7.51 -16.47
N LYS A 379 5.88 8.72 -17.00
CA LYS A 379 4.87 8.96 -18.06
C LYS A 379 5.18 8.17 -19.34
N ARG A 380 6.46 8.06 -19.74
CA ARG A 380 6.89 7.27 -20.90
C ARG A 380 6.71 5.77 -20.65
N LEU A 381 7.07 5.26 -19.47
CA LEU A 381 6.87 3.87 -19.07
C LEU A 381 5.38 3.48 -19.13
N VAL A 382 4.51 4.28 -18.51
CA VAL A 382 3.05 4.08 -18.55
C VAL A 382 2.55 4.09 -19.99
N ASN A 383 3.03 5.00 -20.84
CA ASN A 383 2.64 5.06 -22.25
C ASN A 383 3.11 3.85 -23.07
N VAL A 384 4.29 3.28 -22.78
CA VAL A 384 4.74 2.05 -23.45
C VAL A 384 3.81 0.88 -23.10
N LEU A 385 3.50 0.70 -21.83
CA LEU A 385 2.61 -0.37 -21.37
C LEU A 385 1.18 -0.18 -21.89
N LYS A 386 0.66 1.05 -21.86
CA LYS A 386 -0.61 1.44 -22.48
C LYS A 386 -0.67 1.02 -23.95
N LYS A 387 0.35 1.36 -24.74
CA LYS A 387 0.43 0.99 -26.16
C LYS A 387 0.47 -0.53 -26.37
N LYS A 388 1.13 -1.28 -25.48
CA LYS A 388 1.14 -2.75 -25.53
C LYS A 388 -0.25 -3.32 -25.22
N LEU A 389 -0.93 -2.81 -24.18
CA LEU A 389 -2.28 -3.22 -23.82
C LEU A 389 -3.31 -2.94 -24.92
N LEU A 390 -3.26 -1.78 -25.56
CA LEU A 390 -4.15 -1.43 -26.68
C LEU A 390 -3.97 -2.37 -27.89
N LYS A 391 -2.79 -2.99 -28.04
CA LYS A 391 -2.51 -3.96 -29.11
C LYS A 391 -2.99 -5.38 -28.79
N CYS A 392 -3.37 -5.67 -27.54
CA CYS A 392 -3.83 -7.00 -27.12
C CYS A 392 -5.26 -7.35 -27.58
N GLY A 393 -5.91 -6.48 -28.37
CA GLY A 393 -7.26 -6.67 -28.93
C GLY A 393 -8.38 -6.18 -28.00
N SER A 394 -9.40 -5.53 -28.56
CA SER A 394 -10.54 -4.97 -27.82
C SER A 394 -11.39 -6.00 -27.10
N ASP A 395 -11.32 -7.26 -27.53
CA ASP A 395 -12.11 -8.36 -26.97
C ASP A 395 -11.62 -8.76 -25.57
N LYS A 396 -10.35 -8.47 -25.25
CA LYS A 396 -9.75 -8.76 -23.94
C LYS A 396 -9.94 -7.61 -22.95
N LEU A 397 -9.79 -6.36 -23.40
CA LEU A 397 -9.85 -5.16 -22.55
C LEU A 397 -10.48 -3.99 -23.30
N LYS A 398 -11.36 -3.24 -22.63
CA LYS A 398 -11.97 -2.02 -23.18
C LYS A 398 -10.92 -0.91 -23.32
N SER A 399 -10.77 -0.34 -24.51
CA SER A 399 -9.82 0.76 -24.76
C SER A 399 -10.05 1.96 -23.84
N SER A 400 -11.30 2.33 -23.58
CA SER A 400 -11.62 3.44 -22.67
C SER A 400 -11.10 3.21 -21.25
N ALA A 401 -11.19 1.97 -20.74
CA ALA A 401 -10.65 1.60 -19.44
C ALA A 401 -9.12 1.69 -19.40
N ILE A 402 -8.44 1.28 -20.49
CA ILE A 402 -6.99 1.39 -20.62
C ILE A 402 -6.54 2.86 -20.60
N GLU A 403 -7.25 3.72 -21.34
CA GLU A 403 -7.00 5.15 -21.40
C GLU A 403 -7.19 5.81 -20.02
N THR A 404 -8.35 5.64 -19.40
CA THR A 404 -8.68 6.19 -18.08
C THR A 404 -7.70 5.71 -17.00
N ALA A 405 -7.40 4.42 -16.93
CA ALA A 405 -6.44 3.87 -15.98
C ALA A 405 -5.05 4.49 -16.16
N SER A 406 -4.58 4.60 -17.40
CA SER A 406 -3.26 5.16 -17.71
C SER A 406 -3.15 6.64 -17.37
N ASP A 407 -4.20 7.41 -17.61
CA ASP A 407 -4.20 8.84 -17.34
C ASP A 407 -4.33 9.14 -15.84
N ASN A 408 -5.13 8.36 -15.11
CA ASN A 408 -5.16 8.37 -13.65
C ASN A 408 -3.76 8.10 -13.05
N LEU A 409 -3.04 7.10 -13.56
CA LEU A 409 -1.67 6.80 -13.09
C LEU A 409 -0.70 7.97 -13.31
N LYS A 410 -0.81 8.68 -14.45
CA LYS A 410 0.03 9.86 -14.73
C LYS A 410 -0.31 11.04 -13.83
N GLU A 411 -1.59 11.22 -13.51
CA GLU A 411 -2.04 12.25 -12.56
C GLU A 411 -1.50 11.95 -11.16
N ILE A 412 -1.61 10.71 -10.70
CA ILE A 412 -1.09 10.30 -9.39
C ILE A 412 0.44 10.43 -9.35
N ALA A 413 1.14 10.11 -10.44
CA ALA A 413 2.58 10.35 -10.53
C ALA A 413 2.92 11.85 -10.36
N ALA A 414 2.15 12.74 -11.00
CA ALA A 414 2.35 14.19 -10.84
C ALA A 414 2.05 14.66 -9.40
N LYS A 415 0.99 14.14 -8.76
CA LYS A 415 0.67 14.39 -7.34
C LYS A 415 1.82 13.94 -6.43
N THR A 416 2.34 12.73 -6.67
CA THR A 416 3.46 12.16 -5.90
C THR A 416 4.72 13.03 -5.99
N LEU A 417 5.02 13.59 -7.16
CA LEU A 417 6.18 14.48 -7.34
C LEU A 417 6.05 15.75 -6.48
N ASN A 418 4.87 16.37 -6.47
CA ASN A 418 4.63 17.59 -5.69
C ASN A 418 4.81 17.35 -4.18
N MET A 419 4.41 16.18 -3.68
CA MET A 419 4.62 15.80 -2.27
C MET A 419 6.11 15.60 -1.93
N GLN A 420 6.94 15.17 -2.90
CA GLN A 420 8.37 14.95 -2.65
C GLN A 420 9.17 16.24 -2.56
N SER A 421 8.83 17.27 -3.34
CA SER A 421 9.52 18.56 -3.31
C SER A 421 9.43 19.26 -1.94
N GLU A 422 8.45 18.90 -1.11
CA GLU A 422 8.25 19.46 0.22
C GLU A 422 9.07 18.74 1.31
N THR A 423 9.61 17.54 1.03
CA THR A 423 10.19 16.65 2.05
C THR A 423 11.72 16.54 1.99
N GLN A 424 12.40 17.05 0.96
CA GLN A 424 13.86 16.86 0.78
C GLN A 424 14.69 18.09 1.17
N SER A 425 15.50 17.92 2.22
CA SER A 425 16.70 18.74 2.48
C SER A 425 17.95 17.85 2.50
N SER A 426 18.93 18.21 1.67
CA SER A 426 20.34 17.79 1.64
C SER A 426 20.78 16.53 0.85
N CYS A 427 21.72 16.85 -0.06
CA CYS A 427 23.01 16.22 -0.39
C CYS A 427 23.12 14.96 -1.26
N VAL A 428 24.10 15.07 -2.18
CA VAL A 428 24.56 14.20 -3.28
C VAL A 428 23.66 14.23 -4.51
N THR A 429 24.24 14.64 -5.65
CA THR A 429 23.63 14.50 -6.98
C THR A 429 23.63 13.01 -7.34
N PRO A 430 22.49 12.30 -7.26
CA PRO A 430 22.40 10.91 -7.67
C PRO A 430 22.56 10.84 -9.20
N GLN A 431 22.95 9.68 -9.72
CA GLN A 431 22.84 9.46 -11.16
C GLN A 431 21.36 9.56 -11.56
N VAL A 432 21.07 10.07 -12.76
CA VAL A 432 19.68 10.28 -13.25
C VAL A 432 18.82 9.02 -13.15
N CYS A 433 19.43 7.84 -13.31
CA CYS A 433 18.80 6.54 -13.14
C CYS A 433 18.33 6.31 -11.68
N ASP A 434 19.16 6.64 -10.69
CA ASP A 434 18.84 6.44 -9.27
C ASP A 434 17.70 7.37 -8.81
N GLU A 435 17.72 8.65 -9.22
CA GLU A 435 16.61 9.57 -8.94
C GLU A 435 15.29 9.06 -9.52
N THR A 436 15.32 8.49 -10.73
CA THR A 436 14.15 7.95 -11.39
C THR A 436 13.65 6.68 -10.70
N LEU A 437 14.54 5.78 -10.28
CA LEU A 437 14.19 4.56 -9.55
C LEU A 437 13.63 4.89 -8.16
N ASP A 438 14.18 5.87 -7.45
CA ASP A 438 13.69 6.30 -6.14
C ASP A 438 12.31 6.98 -6.25
N PHE A 439 12.12 7.81 -7.29
CA PHE A 439 10.81 8.35 -7.59
C PHE A 439 9.79 7.25 -7.91
N LEU A 440 10.19 6.27 -8.74
CA LEU A 440 9.35 5.14 -9.12
C LEU A 440 8.95 4.31 -7.91
N HIS A 441 9.91 4.02 -7.01
CA HIS A 441 9.67 3.34 -5.74
C HIS A 441 8.65 4.08 -4.88
N LYS A 442 8.83 5.39 -4.69
CA LYS A 442 7.89 6.22 -3.92
C LYS A 442 6.50 6.27 -4.56
N PHE A 443 6.41 6.35 -5.88
CA PHE A 443 5.15 6.31 -6.63
C PHE A 443 4.42 4.98 -6.48
N ILE A 444 5.12 3.85 -6.63
CA ILE A 444 4.54 2.52 -6.43
C ILE A 444 4.06 2.36 -4.98
N ASN A 445 4.85 2.80 -4.01
CA ASN A 445 4.46 2.74 -2.60
C ASN A 445 3.25 3.65 -2.32
N TYR A 446 3.16 4.83 -2.93
CA TYR A 446 1.96 5.66 -2.83
C TYR A 446 0.73 4.89 -3.32
N MET A 447 0.80 4.32 -4.53
CA MET A 447 -0.28 3.51 -5.11
C MET A 447 -0.69 2.34 -4.21
N ASN A 448 0.28 1.61 -3.66
CA ASN A 448 0.01 0.46 -2.79
C ASN A 448 -0.56 0.89 -1.43
N CYS A 449 -0.12 2.03 -0.88
CA CYS A 449 -0.60 2.57 0.39
C CYS A 449 -1.99 3.21 0.30
N SER A 450 -2.40 3.67 -0.89
CA SER A 450 -3.74 4.20 -1.14
C SER A 450 -4.85 3.13 -1.11
N TYR A 451 -4.55 1.86 -0.85
CA TYR A 451 -5.58 0.85 -0.58
C TYR A 451 -5.86 0.76 0.92
N TRP A 452 -7.11 1.01 1.33
CA TRP A 452 -7.50 1.07 2.74
C TRP A 452 -8.53 0.02 3.19
N VAL A 453 -8.94 -0.89 2.31
CA VAL A 453 -9.78 -2.04 2.69
C VAL A 453 -8.88 -3.13 3.25
N PHE A 454 -9.04 -3.47 4.53
CA PHE A 454 -8.22 -4.45 5.25
C PHE A 454 -8.99 -5.66 5.77
N ASP A 455 -10.33 -5.71 5.63
CA ASP A 455 -11.09 -6.90 6.01
C ASP A 455 -10.85 -8.02 4.99
N PRO A 456 -10.23 -9.15 5.40
CA PRO A 456 -10.02 -10.28 4.50
C PRO A 456 -11.32 -10.80 3.89
N LYS A 457 -12.43 -10.79 4.65
CA LYS A 457 -13.73 -11.28 4.15
C LYS A 457 -14.25 -10.40 3.03
N GLU A 458 -14.15 -9.09 3.20
CA GLU A 458 -14.54 -8.13 2.16
C GLU A 458 -13.67 -8.33 0.91
N ILE A 459 -12.34 -8.36 1.06
CA ILE A 459 -11.42 -8.53 -0.07
C ILE A 459 -11.68 -9.84 -0.82
N LEU A 460 -11.88 -10.95 -0.10
CA LEU A 460 -12.16 -12.26 -0.69
C LEU A 460 -13.55 -12.28 -1.35
N SER A 461 -14.56 -11.64 -0.76
CA SER A 461 -15.89 -11.53 -1.37
C SER A 461 -15.88 -10.69 -2.66
N MET A 462 -15.04 -9.65 -2.73
CA MET A 462 -14.87 -8.85 -3.94
C MET A 462 -14.25 -9.63 -5.09
N LYS A 463 -13.40 -10.65 -4.81
CA LYS A 463 -12.88 -11.56 -5.85
C LYS A 463 -14.03 -12.28 -6.58
N LEU A 464 -15.11 -12.63 -5.87
CA LEU A 464 -16.25 -13.38 -6.43
C LEU A 464 -17.22 -12.49 -7.22
N LEU A 465 -17.32 -11.20 -6.87
CA LEU A 465 -18.29 -10.28 -7.45
C LEU A 465 -17.84 -9.66 -8.78
N LYS A 466 -16.53 -9.51 -8.98
CA LYS A 466 -15.99 -8.97 -10.24
C LYS A 466 -15.91 -10.06 -11.28
N ARG A 467 -17.00 -10.26 -12.04
CA ARG A 467 -17.00 -10.99 -13.31
C ARG A 467 -16.22 -10.19 -14.38
N THR A 468 -14.94 -9.94 -14.19
CA THR A 468 -14.09 -9.49 -15.29
C THR A 468 -13.83 -10.66 -16.23
N PRO A 469 -13.74 -10.44 -17.56
CA PRO A 469 -13.34 -11.47 -18.52
C PRO A 469 -11.92 -12.00 -18.24
N ILE A 470 -11.18 -11.32 -17.36
CA ILE A 470 -9.89 -11.71 -16.83
C ILE A 470 -10.01 -11.57 -15.31
N ASN A 471 -10.54 -12.59 -14.64
CA ASN A 471 -10.05 -12.84 -13.29
C ASN A 471 -8.53 -12.95 -13.45
N LEU A 472 -7.73 -12.21 -12.68
CA LEU A 472 -6.36 -12.61 -12.39
C LEU A 472 -6.48 -14.11 -12.12
N PRO A 473 -6.02 -14.98 -13.03
CA PRO A 473 -6.32 -16.38 -12.87
C PRO A 473 -5.70 -16.76 -11.53
N PRO A 474 -6.41 -17.55 -10.71
CA PRO A 474 -6.03 -17.77 -9.32
C PRO A 474 -4.54 -18.04 -9.30
N LEU A 475 -3.76 -17.11 -8.72
CA LEU A 475 -2.29 -17.21 -8.77
C LEU A 475 -1.87 -18.59 -8.27
N LEU A 476 -2.62 -19.13 -7.30
CA LEU A 476 -2.56 -20.52 -6.88
C LEU A 476 -2.50 -21.56 -7.98
N GLY A 477 -3.29 -21.43 -9.05
CA GLY A 477 -3.16 -22.30 -10.21
C GLY A 477 -1.68 -22.33 -10.62
N TYR A 478 -1.15 -21.19 -11.01
CA TYR A 478 0.22 -21.03 -11.51
C TYR A 478 1.30 -21.51 -10.53
N PHE A 479 1.03 -21.45 -9.23
CA PHE A 479 1.92 -21.94 -8.18
C PHE A 479 1.66 -23.39 -7.73
N SER A 480 0.57 -24.01 -8.17
CA SER A 480 0.22 -25.41 -7.93
C SER A 480 0.73 -26.30 -9.07
N ASP A 481 1.14 -27.53 -8.74
CA ASP A 481 1.67 -28.47 -9.74
C ASP A 481 0.55 -28.96 -10.69
N GLY A 482 0.31 -28.19 -11.75
CA GLY A 482 -0.03 -28.63 -13.10
C GLY A 482 -1.34 -29.37 -13.39
N LEU A 483 -2.17 -29.77 -12.43
CA LEU A 483 -3.24 -30.75 -12.73
C LEU A 483 -4.69 -30.25 -12.85
N HIS A 484 -5.01 -28.96 -12.64
CA HIS A 484 -6.42 -28.56 -12.45
C HIS A 484 -7.00 -27.38 -13.26
N ILE A 485 -6.36 -26.90 -14.34
CA ILE A 485 -7.00 -25.87 -15.20
C ILE A 485 -7.55 -26.47 -16.50
N ILE A 486 -8.45 -27.45 -16.40
CA ILE A 486 -9.22 -27.92 -17.57
C ILE A 486 -10.69 -27.46 -17.55
N ASN A 487 -11.25 -27.02 -16.41
CA ASN A 487 -12.70 -26.76 -16.32
C ASN A 487 -13.15 -25.32 -16.05
N LEU A 488 -12.25 -24.31 -16.10
CA LEU A 488 -12.64 -22.91 -15.82
C LEU A 488 -12.85 -22.03 -17.07
N PHE A 489 -12.56 -22.52 -18.28
CA PHE A 489 -12.71 -21.75 -19.53
C PHE A 489 -13.67 -22.36 -20.57
N SER A 490 -14.35 -23.46 -20.25
CA SER A 490 -15.40 -24.02 -21.11
C SER A 490 -16.79 -23.54 -20.68
N MET A 491 -17.15 -22.30 -21.02
CA MET A 491 -18.55 -21.96 -21.29
C MET A 491 -18.60 -21.23 -22.63
N ALA A 492 -18.69 -22.03 -23.69
CA ALA A 492 -19.19 -21.59 -24.99
C ALA A 492 -20.66 -21.13 -24.83
N PRO A 493 -21.11 -20.14 -25.63
CA PRO A 493 -22.51 -19.73 -25.61
C PRO A 493 -23.36 -20.86 -26.20
N LEU A 494 -24.30 -21.37 -25.41
CA LEU A 494 -25.39 -22.18 -25.94
C LEU A 494 -26.28 -21.26 -26.78
N ALA A 495 -26.17 -21.41 -28.10
CA ALA A 495 -27.18 -20.97 -29.04
C ALA A 495 -28.42 -21.86 -28.88
N GLY A 496 -29.58 -21.22 -28.72
CA GLY A 496 -30.92 -21.78 -28.68
C GLY A 496 -31.92 -20.65 -28.65
#